data_AF-A0A1B6E5E3-F1
#
_entry.id   AF-A0A1B6E5E3-F1
#
_cell.length_a   1.000
_cell.length_b   1.000
_cell.length_c   1.000
_cell.angle_alpha   90.00
_cell.angle_beta   90.00
_cell.angle_gamma   90.00
#
_symmetry.space_group_name_H-M   'P 1'
#
loop_
_entity.id
_entity.type
_entity.pdbx_description
1 polymer ?
#
loop_
_entity_poly.entity_id
_entity_poly.type
_entity_poly.pdbx_seq_one_letter_code
_entity_poly.pdbx_strand_id
1 'polypeptide(L)'
;MNNSIRFSIFILSLIFLLKLAYTREADGTLRCYQCETDDADNVCSLRQWENNDNEEKRKIMMSCRRRMSSFCKMVTDPYSDYTLRGCAGKNYTSGKEAHIGCIYIEGNKRLCLCDSNFCNTSVKIVPNLVPIIATIAYVIL
;
A
#
# COMPACT_ATOMS: atom_id res chain seq x y z
N MET A 1 34.39 40.05 20.35
CA MET A 1 33.20 39.52 19.64
C MET A 1 32.78 38.22 20.31
N ASN A 2 31.51 38.13 20.69
CA ASN A 2 31.00 37.26 21.76
C ASN A 2 30.91 35.78 21.35
N ASN A 3 31.56 34.89 22.09
CA ASN A 3 31.56 33.43 21.84
C ASN A 3 30.14 32.82 21.83
N SER A 4 29.18 33.46 22.51
CA SER A 4 27.78 33.04 22.53
C SER A 4 27.08 33.16 21.18
N ILE A 5 27.43 34.12 20.33
CA ILE A 5 26.80 34.31 19.01
C ILE A 5 27.23 33.18 18.06
N ARG A 6 28.50 32.76 18.15
CA ARG A 6 29.03 31.65 17.34
C ARG A 6 28.36 30.33 17.70
N PHE A 7 28.12 30.07 18.99
CA PHE A 7 27.43 28.85 19.44
C PHE A 7 25.99 28.75 18.92
N SER A 8 25.23 29.85 18.97
CA SER A 8 23.84 29.86 18.50
C SER A 8 23.72 29.63 16.98
N ILE A 9 24.65 30.16 16.19
CA ILE A 9 24.68 29.95 14.73
C ILE A 9 24.99 28.48 14.40
N PHE A 10 25.91 27.84 15.15
CA PHE A 10 26.22 26.42 14.98
C PHE A 10 25.01 25.52 15.29
N ILE A 11 24.27 25.81 16.37
CA ILE A 11 23.07 25.03 16.75
C ILE A 11 21.97 25.17 15.69
N LEU A 12 21.70 26.39 15.21
CA LEU A 12 20.69 26.62 14.16
C LEU A 12 21.06 25.92 12.85
N SER A 13 22.34 25.92 12.47
CA SER A 13 22.84 25.23 11.28
C SER A 13 22.70 23.70 11.42
N LEU A 14 22.97 23.15 12.60
CA LEU A 14 22.82 21.72 12.89
C LEU A 14 21.34 21.29 12.84
N ILE A 15 20.42 22.08 13.40
CA ILE A 15 18.97 21.81 13.34
C ILE A 15 18.47 21.87 11.89
N PHE A 16 18.96 22.82 11.09
CA PHE A 16 18.59 22.92 9.68
C PHE A 16 19.07 21.70 8.86
N LEU A 17 20.30 21.23 9.11
CA LEU A 17 20.85 20.01 8.49
C LEU A 17 20.09 18.75 8.93
N LEU A 18 19.68 18.65 10.19
CA LEU A 18 18.84 17.54 10.68
C LEU A 18 17.46 17.53 10.03
N LYS A 19 16.85 18.69 9.77
CA LYS A 19 15.58 18.79 9.03
C LYS A 19 15.72 18.41 7.55
N LEU A 20 16.85 18.74 6.92
CA LEU A 20 17.15 18.32 5.54
C LEU A 20 17.42 16.81 5.41
N ALA A 21 18.04 16.19 6.43
CA ALA A 21 18.22 14.74 6.47
C ALA A 21 16.89 13.99 6.71
N TYR A 22 15.91 14.62 7.37
CA TYR A 22 14.62 14.02 7.70
C TYR A 22 13.62 13.95 6.52
N THR A 23 13.89 14.61 5.39
CA THR A 23 12.94 14.69 4.26
C THR A 23 13.18 13.72 3.10
N ARG A 24 14.04 12.70 3.27
CA ARG A 24 14.30 11.65 2.25
C ARG A 24 14.05 10.22 2.76
N GLU A 25 12.82 9.90 3.17
CA GLU A 25 12.36 8.50 3.24
C GLU A 25 11.33 8.19 2.15
N ALA A 26 11.75 8.34 0.89
CA ALA A 26 11.08 7.70 -0.25
C ALA A 26 12.10 6.78 -0.93
N ASP A 27 12.17 5.54 -0.45
CA ASP A 27 12.93 4.48 -1.13
C ASP A 27 12.24 3.12 -0.97
N GLY A 28 10.93 3.14 -0.73
CA GLY A 28 10.10 1.96 -0.96
C GLY A 28 9.92 1.82 -2.46
N THR A 29 10.60 0.84 -3.04
CA THR A 29 10.53 0.51 -4.49
C THR A 29 9.11 0.18 -4.94
N LEU A 30 8.26 -0.27 -4.01
CA LEU A 30 6.88 -0.61 -4.26
C LEU A 30 6.00 0.64 -4.38
N ARG A 31 5.28 0.72 -5.48
CA ARG A 31 4.26 1.73 -5.76
C ARG A 31 2.89 1.08 -5.80
N CYS A 32 1.90 1.71 -5.21
CA CYS A 32 0.53 1.20 -5.10
C CYS A 32 -0.47 2.32 -5.37
N TYR A 33 -1.73 1.97 -5.56
CA TYR A 33 -2.82 2.95 -5.50
C TYR A 33 -3.25 3.17 -4.05
N GLN A 34 -3.65 4.40 -3.71
CA GLN A 34 -4.06 4.81 -2.37
C GLN A 34 -5.32 5.68 -2.44
N CYS A 35 -6.40 5.18 -1.84
CA CYS A 35 -7.69 5.87 -1.77
C CYS A 35 -8.61 5.15 -0.78
N GLU A 36 -9.67 5.82 -0.37
CA GLU A 36 -10.82 5.24 0.32
C GLU A 36 -12.13 5.75 -0.31
N THR A 37 -13.19 4.92 -0.36
CA THR A 37 -14.46 5.30 -1.01
C THR A 37 -15.12 6.55 -0.41
N ASP A 38 -14.86 6.87 0.86
CA ASP A 38 -15.40 8.08 1.51
C ASP A 38 -14.68 9.38 1.09
N ASP A 39 -13.57 9.27 0.35
CA ASP A 39 -12.93 10.42 -0.27
C ASP A 39 -13.80 10.87 -1.46
N ALA A 40 -14.57 11.95 -1.25
CA ALA A 40 -15.64 12.44 -2.12
C ALA A 40 -15.30 12.61 -3.62
N ASP A 41 -14.01 12.62 -3.99
CA ASP A 41 -13.52 12.89 -5.34
C ASP A 41 -12.60 11.79 -5.91
N ASN A 42 -12.48 10.61 -5.28
CA ASN A 42 -11.49 9.60 -5.69
C ASN A 42 -12.09 8.40 -6.43
N VAL A 43 -11.39 7.97 -7.49
CA VAL A 43 -11.65 6.72 -8.22
C VAL A 43 -11.22 5.53 -7.36
N CYS A 44 -12.01 5.23 -6.33
CA CYS A 44 -11.65 4.18 -5.37
C CYS A 44 -12.52 2.94 -5.48
N SER A 45 -13.85 3.13 -5.50
CA SER A 45 -14.82 2.03 -5.59
C SER A 45 -14.54 1.19 -6.84
N LEU A 46 -14.83 -0.12 -6.77
CA LEU A 46 -14.66 -1.01 -7.92
C LEU A 46 -15.45 -0.52 -9.14
N ARG A 47 -16.69 -0.04 -8.93
CA ARG A 47 -17.54 0.48 -10.00
C ARG A 47 -16.94 1.71 -10.68
N GLN A 48 -16.41 2.66 -9.91
CA GLN A 48 -15.71 3.81 -10.48
C GLN A 48 -14.42 3.37 -11.17
N TRP A 49 -13.67 2.45 -10.59
CA TRP A 49 -12.40 1.98 -11.15
C TRP A 49 -12.56 1.40 -12.55
N GLU A 50 -13.60 0.61 -12.80
CA GLU A 50 -13.86 0.02 -14.12
C GLU A 50 -14.18 1.09 -15.18
N ASN A 51 -14.87 2.16 -14.78
CA ASN A 51 -15.41 3.16 -15.71
C ASN A 51 -14.56 4.44 -15.85
N ASN A 52 -13.55 4.63 -14.99
CA ASN A 52 -12.72 5.83 -15.02
C ASN A 52 -11.49 5.68 -15.91
N ASP A 53 -11.09 6.81 -16.49
CA ASP A 53 -9.91 6.91 -17.33
C ASP A 53 -8.62 6.69 -16.55
N ASN A 54 -7.57 6.36 -17.30
CA ASN A 54 -6.23 6.16 -16.75
C ASN A 54 -5.67 7.41 -16.08
N GLU A 55 -6.14 8.61 -16.47
CA GLU A 55 -5.70 9.87 -15.87
C GLU A 55 -6.15 9.98 -14.41
N GLU A 56 -7.42 9.69 -14.12
CA GLU A 56 -7.94 9.72 -12.76
C GLU A 56 -7.27 8.66 -11.87
N LYS A 57 -7.06 7.45 -12.41
CA LYS A 57 -6.30 6.39 -11.72
C LYS A 57 -4.86 6.80 -11.39
N ARG A 58 -4.24 7.67 -12.18
CA ARG A 58 -2.88 8.17 -11.90
C ARG A 58 -2.82 9.11 -10.71
N LYS A 59 -3.89 9.87 -10.45
CA LYS A 59 -3.93 10.85 -9.33
C LYS A 59 -3.77 10.18 -7.97
N ILE A 60 -4.16 8.91 -7.86
CA ILE A 60 -4.10 8.11 -6.63
C ILE A 60 -2.90 7.15 -6.60
N MET A 61 -1.95 7.27 -7.52
CA MET A 61 -0.69 6.51 -7.47
C MET A 61 0.22 7.08 -6.37
N MET A 62 0.81 6.20 -5.56
CA MET A 62 1.78 6.59 -4.54
C MET A 62 2.97 5.64 -4.47
N SER A 63 4.09 6.15 -3.95
CA SER A 63 5.23 5.32 -3.53
C SER A 63 5.07 4.94 -2.06
N CYS A 64 5.21 3.66 -1.74
CA CYS A 64 5.07 3.19 -0.36
C CYS A 64 6.25 3.65 0.50
N ARG A 65 5.97 4.00 1.76
CA ARG A 65 7.02 4.23 2.76
C ARG A 65 7.72 2.92 3.08
N ARG A 66 9.02 2.92 3.39
CA ARG A 66 9.84 1.71 3.64
C ARG A 66 9.18 0.69 4.59
N ARG A 67 8.57 1.16 5.69
CA ARG A 67 7.91 0.27 6.67
C ARG A 67 6.63 -0.42 6.14
N MET A 68 6.03 0.14 5.09
CA MET A 68 4.80 -0.30 4.46
C MET A 68 5.02 -0.77 3.00
N SER A 69 6.26 -0.92 2.55
CA SER A 69 6.59 -1.23 1.15
C SER A 69 6.75 -2.73 0.91
N SER A 70 6.04 -3.57 1.66
CA SER A 70 6.09 -5.03 1.48
C SER A 70 4.99 -5.50 0.56
N PHE A 71 3.79 -4.92 0.67
CA PHE A 71 2.62 -5.29 -0.14
C PHE A 71 1.80 -4.05 -0.51
N CYS A 72 1.15 -4.10 -1.66
CA CYS A 72 -0.05 -3.33 -1.92
C CYS A 72 -1.25 -4.06 -1.31
N LYS A 73 -2.15 -3.30 -0.68
CA LYS A 73 -3.39 -3.81 -0.11
C LYS A 73 -4.62 -3.28 -0.84
N MET A 74 -5.67 -4.10 -0.81
CA MET A 74 -7.03 -3.71 -1.15
C MET A 74 -7.99 -4.31 -0.11
N VAL A 75 -8.88 -3.50 0.43
CA VAL A 75 -10.01 -3.95 1.25
C VAL A 75 -11.28 -3.65 0.49
N THR A 76 -12.14 -4.65 0.33
CA THR A 76 -13.47 -4.48 -0.28
C THR A 76 -14.54 -5.05 0.63
N ASP A 77 -15.76 -4.54 0.51
CA ASP A 77 -16.95 -5.13 1.10
C ASP A 77 -17.85 -5.62 -0.05
N PRO A 78 -18.22 -6.91 -0.13
CA PRO A 78 -19.08 -7.39 -1.21
C PRO A 78 -20.52 -6.88 -1.11
N TYR A 79 -20.93 -6.33 0.03
CA TYR A 79 -22.30 -5.82 0.25
C TYR A 79 -22.39 -4.29 0.18
N SER A 80 -21.29 -3.58 -0.05
CA SER A 80 -21.27 -2.13 -0.21
C SER A 80 -20.25 -1.70 -1.27
N ASP A 81 -20.30 -0.44 -1.71
CA ASP A 81 -19.30 0.11 -2.65
C ASP A 81 -17.96 0.47 -1.94
N TYR A 82 -17.80 0.06 -0.68
CA TYR A 82 -16.61 0.33 0.10
C TYR A 82 -15.39 -0.37 -0.50
N THR A 83 -14.38 0.44 -0.82
CA THR A 83 -13.08 0.00 -1.28
C THR A 83 -12.02 0.88 -0.63
N LEU A 84 -10.98 0.26 -0.10
CA LEU A 84 -9.79 0.93 0.39
C LEU A 84 -8.57 0.35 -0.30
N ARG A 85 -7.68 1.20 -0.77
CA ARG A 85 -6.41 0.82 -1.42
C ARG A 85 -5.25 1.46 -0.67
N GLY A 86 -4.11 0.79 -0.63
CA GLY A 86 -2.91 1.40 -0.08
C GLY A 86 -1.70 0.47 0.01
N CYS A 87 -0.76 0.86 0.86
CA CYS A 87 0.44 0.11 1.17
C CYS A 87 0.29 -0.67 2.49
N ALA A 88 1.00 -1.80 2.62
CA ALA A 88 1.02 -2.64 3.81
C ALA A 88 2.42 -3.20 4.10
N GLY A 89 2.75 -3.31 5.38
CA GLY A 89 3.99 -3.92 5.86
C GLY A 89 3.93 -5.44 5.90
N LYS A 90 5.03 -6.07 6.30
CA LYS A 90 5.15 -7.55 6.40
C LYS A 90 4.26 -8.20 7.44
N ASN A 91 3.76 -7.43 8.41
CA ASN A 91 2.99 -7.94 9.54
C ASN A 91 1.62 -7.30 9.59
N TYR A 92 0.60 -8.07 9.95
CA TYR A 92 -0.69 -7.55 10.37
C TYR A 92 -0.59 -6.83 11.71
N THR A 93 -1.62 -6.07 12.08
CA THR A 93 -1.72 -5.42 13.40
C THR A 93 -1.63 -6.43 14.56
N SER A 94 -2.00 -7.68 14.31
CA SER A 94 -1.89 -8.80 15.27
C SER A 94 -0.46 -9.32 15.47
N GLY A 95 0.52 -8.82 14.70
CA GLY A 95 1.91 -9.30 14.73
C GLY A 95 2.17 -10.55 13.90
N LYS A 96 1.14 -11.16 13.30
CA LYS A 96 1.30 -12.28 12.36
C LYS A 96 1.88 -11.80 11.03
N GLU A 97 2.68 -12.66 10.39
CA GLU A 97 3.21 -12.40 9.05
C GLU A 97 2.08 -12.36 8.03
N ALA A 98 2.15 -11.38 7.13
CA ALA A 98 1.19 -11.15 6.07
C ALA A 98 1.64 -11.88 4.79
N HIS A 99 0.68 -12.53 4.12
CA HIS A 99 0.95 -13.31 2.92
C HIS A 99 0.13 -12.77 1.75
N ILE A 100 0.69 -12.93 0.54
CA ILE A 100 0.02 -12.61 -0.72
C ILE A 100 -1.25 -13.46 -0.85
N GLY A 101 -2.29 -12.87 -1.41
CA GLY A 101 -3.59 -13.51 -1.59
C GLY A 101 -4.69 -12.72 -0.90
N CYS A 102 -5.88 -13.32 -0.83
CA CYS A 102 -7.05 -12.67 -0.26
C CYS A 102 -7.64 -13.49 0.88
N ILE A 103 -7.95 -12.82 1.97
CA ILE A 103 -8.60 -13.40 3.15
C ILE A 103 -9.84 -12.59 3.51
N TYR A 104 -10.79 -13.23 4.18
CA TYR A 104 -11.88 -12.52 4.83
C TYR A 104 -11.39 -11.95 6.16
N ILE A 105 -11.71 -10.69 6.39
CA ILE A 105 -11.50 -9.98 7.65
C ILE A 105 -12.88 -9.59 8.23
N GLU A 106 -12.89 -9.01 9.42
CA GLU A 106 -14.07 -8.55 10.17
C GLU A 106 -15.37 -8.42 9.36
N GLY A 107 -16.33 -9.31 9.65
CA GLY A 107 -17.60 -9.40 8.95
C GLY A 107 -17.44 -10.03 7.57
N ASN A 108 -17.87 -9.29 6.53
CA ASN A 108 -17.85 -9.73 5.14
C ASN A 108 -16.72 -9.09 4.31
N LYS A 109 -15.89 -8.26 4.93
CA LYS A 109 -14.83 -7.53 4.25
C LYS A 109 -13.74 -8.49 3.79
N ARG A 110 -13.16 -8.22 2.62
CA ARG A 110 -12.09 -9.00 2.04
C ARG A 110 -10.83 -8.16 1.93
N LEU A 111 -9.74 -8.64 2.53
CA LEU A 111 -8.41 -8.05 2.40
C LEU A 111 -7.59 -8.85 1.39
N CYS A 112 -7.09 -8.19 0.35
CA CYS A 112 -6.17 -8.76 -0.63
C CYS A 112 -4.81 -8.07 -0.55
N LEU A 113 -3.74 -8.86 -0.62
CA LEU A 113 -2.34 -8.42 -0.64
C LEU A 113 -1.63 -8.93 -1.89
N CYS A 114 -0.78 -8.09 -2.47
CA CYS A 114 0.08 -8.40 -3.63
C CYS A 114 1.37 -7.58 -3.56
N ASP A 115 2.43 -7.96 -4.25
CA ASP A 115 3.80 -7.44 -4.05
C ASP A 115 4.42 -6.76 -5.29
N SER A 116 3.63 -6.60 -6.36
CA SER A 116 4.05 -5.97 -7.61
C SER A 116 3.57 -4.52 -7.70
N ASN A 117 4.28 -3.69 -8.46
CA ASN A 117 3.89 -2.29 -8.63
C ASN A 117 2.46 -2.17 -9.18
N PHE A 118 1.63 -1.37 -8.50
CA PHE A 118 0.25 -1.08 -8.84
C PHE A 118 -0.65 -2.32 -8.92
N CYS A 119 -0.26 -3.43 -8.29
CA CYS A 119 -1.00 -4.70 -8.37
C CYS A 119 -2.36 -4.66 -7.67
N ASN A 120 -2.60 -3.70 -6.79
CA ASN A 120 -3.91 -3.48 -6.16
C ASN A 120 -4.87 -2.75 -7.11
N THR A 121 -4.93 -3.19 -8.37
CA THR A 121 -5.97 -2.83 -9.35
C THR A 121 -7.26 -3.57 -9.02
N SER A 122 -8.40 -3.15 -9.60
CA SER A 122 -9.66 -3.90 -9.49
C SER A 122 -9.50 -5.31 -10.07
N VAL A 123 -9.05 -6.26 -9.26
CA VAL A 123 -9.12 -7.66 -9.67
C VAL A 123 -10.59 -8.03 -9.51
N LYS A 124 -11.29 -8.31 -10.63
CA LYS A 124 -12.45 -9.22 -10.57
C LYS A 124 -11.90 -10.49 -9.98
N ILE A 125 -12.06 -10.66 -8.68
CA ILE A 125 -11.55 -11.86 -8.03
C ILE A 125 -12.48 -12.97 -8.49
N VAL A 126 -12.05 -13.70 -9.52
CA VAL A 126 -12.66 -14.96 -9.89
C VAL A 126 -12.56 -15.84 -8.65
N PRO A 127 -13.69 -16.21 -8.00
CA PRO A 127 -13.62 -17.20 -6.94
C PRO A 127 -13.17 -18.50 -7.61
N ASN A 128 -12.05 -19.06 -7.16
CA ASN A 128 -11.41 -20.30 -7.63
C ASN A 128 -10.39 -20.17 -8.77
N LEU A 129 -9.19 -19.71 -8.43
CA LEU A 129 -7.97 -20.33 -8.94
C LEU A 129 -7.23 -20.94 -7.73
N VAL A 130 -7.63 -22.16 -7.40
CA VAL A 130 -6.82 -23.09 -6.62
C VAL A 130 -5.42 -23.12 -7.25
N PRO A 131 -4.31 -23.13 -6.50
CA PRO A 131 -2.99 -23.35 -7.08
C PRO A 131 -2.96 -24.77 -7.68
N ILE A 132 -3.18 -24.89 -8.98
CA ILE A 132 -3.02 -26.15 -9.73
C ILE A 132 -1.52 -26.53 -9.88
N ILE A 133 -0.60 -25.81 -9.24
CA ILE A 133 0.85 -26.06 -9.33
C ILE A 133 1.42 -26.59 -8.00
N ALA A 134 0.71 -27.53 -7.35
CA ALA A 134 1.28 -28.34 -6.26
C ALA A 134 1.06 -29.85 -6.43
N THR A 135 0.46 -30.31 -7.54
CA THR A 135 0.09 -31.73 -7.73
C THR A 135 0.71 -32.38 -8.96
N ILE A 136 1.93 -31.98 -9.37
CA ILE A 136 2.73 -32.74 -10.36
C ILE A 136 4.07 -33.21 -9.75
N ALA A 137 4.11 -33.43 -8.43
CA ALA A 137 5.29 -34.00 -7.75
C ALA A 137 5.01 -35.34 -7.05
N TYR A 138 3.84 -35.97 -7.24
CA TYR A 138 3.49 -37.23 -6.56
C TYR A 138 2.84 -38.30 -7.44
N VAL A 139 3.12 -38.28 -8.75
CA VAL A 139 2.78 -39.39 -9.67
C VAL A 139 3.93 -39.63 -10.65
N ILE A 140 5.17 -39.73 -10.14
CA ILE A 140 6.25 -40.50 -10.77
C ILE A 140 7.09 -41.08 -9.63
N LEU A 141 6.61 -42.16 -9.04
CA LEU A 141 7.38 -43.24 -8.40
C LEU A 141 6.50 -44.49 -8.39
#